data_AF-A0A382DC02-F1
#
_entry.id   AF-A0A382DC02-F1
#
_cell.length_a   1.000
_cell.length_b   1.000
_cell.length_c   1.000
_cell.angle_alpha   90.00
_cell.angle_beta   90.00
_cell.angle_gamma   90.00
#
_symmetry.space_group_name_H-M   'P 1'
#
loop_
_entity.id
_entity.type
_entity.pdbx_description
1 polymer ?
#
loop_
_entity_poly.entity_id
_entity_poly.type
_entity_poly.pdbx_seq_one_letter_code
_entity_poly.pdbx_strand_id
1 'polypeptide(L)'
;MKSFKGYLKEDPPAWQRSASEKIFEFQKIQYMQIPLTSSTMEWIFQVQLPRATVFHVTSGIGFEKLKKLQNRKKSISAFFNMDADTMEHGIQGGGGLVVELDANIIMSSKGDLMSMPDKTGRRWVELMNIDKKKTMHKELEQMLIDIAIKHDPKTKELIKIEPDIGLGAWWHLRENFKDNKKVMSLIIADYIDGVNAILKKHKKDIQGAVHGYYVRRGTVAVKHPSGRMVGGDSELSEWNVYDEQVVDKIKIIKVHTFNSRQFELDWVKDSVIPRLGKIPHTHWVNGARDLSNYVTKIAQTEVQALRRSKG
;
A
#
# COMPACT_ATOMS: atom_id res chain seq x y z
N MET A 1 -9.43 -6.58 -34.66
CA MET A 1 -8.87 -5.45 -33.88
C MET A 1 -9.90 -4.98 -32.88
N LYS A 2 -9.57 -4.91 -31.58
CA LYS A 2 -10.45 -4.27 -30.59
C LYS A 2 -10.40 -2.75 -30.83
N SER A 3 -11.54 -2.06 -30.77
CA SER A 3 -11.58 -0.60 -30.89
C SER A 3 -10.97 0.06 -29.65
N PHE A 4 -10.49 1.31 -29.79
CA PHE A 4 -9.95 2.14 -28.71
C PHE A 4 -10.81 2.13 -27.42
N LYS A 5 -12.15 2.10 -27.53
CA LYS A 5 -13.07 1.98 -26.38
C LYS A 5 -12.98 0.63 -25.64
N GLY A 6 -12.51 -0.42 -26.28
CA GLY A 6 -12.27 -1.74 -25.68
C GLY A 6 -11.05 -1.77 -24.75
N TYR A 7 -10.06 -0.91 -24.97
CA TYR A 7 -8.89 -0.74 -24.09
C TYR A 7 -9.15 0.22 -22.93
N LEU A 8 -10.29 0.92 -22.96
CA LEU A 8 -10.74 1.86 -21.93
C LEU A 8 -11.54 1.19 -20.79
N LYS A 9 -11.61 -0.13 -20.74
CA LYS A 9 -12.15 -0.83 -19.56
C LYS A 9 -11.01 -1.23 -18.65
N GLU A 10 -10.76 -0.40 -17.63
CA GLU A 10 -10.14 -0.90 -16.41
C GLU A 10 -11.23 -1.61 -15.61
N ASP A 11 -11.01 -2.88 -15.30
CA ASP A 11 -11.73 -3.58 -14.24
C ASP A 11 -11.59 -2.82 -12.90
N PRO A 12 -12.44 -3.08 -11.90
CA PRO A 12 -12.20 -2.60 -10.54
C PRO A 12 -10.73 -2.83 -10.17
N PRO A 13 -10.09 -1.96 -9.35
CA PRO A 13 -8.71 -2.19 -8.92
C PRO A 13 -8.53 -3.64 -8.54
N ALA A 14 -7.52 -4.31 -9.12
CA ALA A 14 -7.38 -5.75 -8.96
C ALA A 14 -7.45 -6.13 -7.48
N TRP A 15 -8.18 -7.21 -7.21
CA TRP A 15 -8.38 -7.74 -5.85
C TRP A 15 -9.06 -6.75 -4.88
N GLN A 16 -9.84 -5.78 -5.39
CA GLN A 16 -10.63 -4.89 -4.56
C GLN A 16 -11.73 -5.65 -3.81
N ARG A 17 -11.58 -5.69 -2.49
CA ARG A 17 -12.51 -6.35 -1.57
C ARG A 17 -13.19 -5.35 -0.64
N SER A 18 -14.31 -5.73 -0.06
CA SER A 18 -14.89 -5.00 1.08
C SER A 18 -14.01 -5.20 2.33
N ALA A 19 -14.12 -4.30 3.30
CA ALA A 19 -13.45 -4.47 4.59
C ALA A 19 -13.91 -5.76 5.30
N SER A 20 -15.20 -6.10 5.21
CA SER A 20 -15.76 -7.37 5.70
C SER A 20 -15.12 -8.59 5.05
N GLU A 21 -14.81 -8.55 3.75
CA GLU A 21 -14.06 -9.64 3.12
C GLU A 21 -12.63 -9.69 3.64
N LYS A 22 -11.95 -8.53 3.72
CA LYS A 22 -10.54 -8.43 4.13
C LYS A 22 -10.25 -9.00 5.51
N ILE A 23 -11.06 -8.68 6.52
CA ILE A 23 -10.85 -9.16 7.89
C ILE A 23 -11.06 -10.68 8.04
N PHE A 24 -11.57 -11.34 7.00
CA PHE A 24 -11.80 -12.77 6.95
C PHE A 24 -11.00 -13.47 5.81
N GLU A 25 -10.18 -12.74 5.05
CA GLU A 25 -9.46 -13.25 3.88
C GLU A 25 -8.07 -13.79 4.28
N PHE A 26 -8.02 -14.80 5.13
CA PHE A 26 -6.78 -15.50 5.50
C PHE A 26 -7.07 -16.90 6.06
N GLN A 27 -6.07 -17.78 6.13
CA GLN A 27 -6.17 -19.11 6.75
C GLN A 27 -5.16 -19.31 7.90
N LYS A 28 -4.14 -18.46 7.96
CA LYS A 28 -3.10 -18.47 8.99
C LYS A 28 -2.83 -17.03 9.41
N ILE A 29 -2.47 -16.81 10.67
CA ILE A 29 -2.20 -15.46 11.23
C ILE A 29 -1.20 -14.66 10.38
N GLN A 30 -0.18 -15.30 9.80
CA GLN A 30 0.80 -14.60 8.96
C GLN A 30 0.19 -13.93 7.70
N TYR A 31 -0.98 -14.40 7.24
CA TYR A 31 -1.70 -13.85 6.08
C TYR A 31 -2.82 -12.89 6.49
N MET A 32 -2.98 -12.63 7.79
CA MET A 32 -3.99 -11.73 8.31
C MET A 32 -3.83 -10.33 7.69
N GLN A 33 -4.95 -9.74 7.26
CA GLN A 33 -4.94 -8.47 6.53
C GLN A 33 -4.84 -7.27 7.48
N ILE A 34 -3.77 -6.50 7.37
CA ILE A 34 -3.49 -5.34 8.21
C ILE A 34 -3.84 -4.03 7.49
N PRO A 35 -4.76 -3.21 8.03
CA PRO A 35 -5.17 -1.95 7.42
C PRO A 35 -4.09 -0.88 7.61
N LEU A 36 -3.74 -0.18 6.55
CA LEU A 36 -2.77 0.91 6.60
C LEU A 36 -3.44 2.27 6.40
N THR A 37 -3.21 3.21 7.32
CA THR A 37 -3.58 4.62 7.16
C THR A 37 -2.50 5.53 7.75
N SER A 38 -2.37 6.74 7.22
CA SER A 38 -1.45 7.74 7.79
C SER A 38 -1.71 7.97 9.28
N SER A 39 -2.95 8.26 9.66
CA SER A 39 -3.32 8.59 11.04
C SER A 39 -2.98 7.48 12.03
N THR A 40 -3.21 6.22 11.63
CA THR A 40 -2.90 5.07 12.48
C THR A 40 -1.40 4.89 12.64
N MET A 41 -0.62 4.98 11.55
CA MET A 41 0.83 4.81 11.61
C MET A 41 1.51 5.96 12.37
N GLU A 42 1.05 7.19 12.17
CA GLU A 42 1.51 8.36 12.95
C GLU A 42 1.25 8.15 14.45
N TRP A 43 0.08 7.62 14.84
CA TRP A 43 -0.24 7.32 16.24
C TRP A 43 0.55 6.14 16.83
N ILE A 44 0.70 5.03 16.09
CA ILE A 44 1.46 3.83 16.52
C ILE A 44 2.90 4.24 16.82
N PHE A 45 3.55 4.88 15.84
CA PHE A 45 4.97 5.16 15.89
C PHE A 45 5.30 6.51 16.55
N GLN A 46 4.30 7.36 16.80
CA GLN A 46 4.48 8.72 17.33
C GLN A 46 5.44 9.54 16.45
N VAL A 47 5.20 9.49 15.14
CA VAL A 47 6.01 10.16 14.12
C VAL A 47 5.13 10.94 13.18
N GLN A 48 5.70 11.97 12.55
CA GLN A 48 5.17 12.49 11.30
C GLN A 48 5.63 11.58 10.16
N LEU A 49 4.71 11.13 9.31
CA LEU A 49 5.10 10.33 8.16
C LEU A 49 5.88 11.18 7.15
N PRO A 50 6.96 10.63 6.59
CA PRO A 50 7.77 11.36 5.65
C PRO A 50 7.07 11.51 4.30
N ARG A 51 7.45 12.56 3.58
CA ARG A 51 7.04 12.79 2.19
C ARG A 51 8.20 12.59 1.24
N ALA A 52 7.93 12.02 0.08
CA ALA A 52 8.94 11.77 -0.94
C ALA A 52 8.35 11.73 -2.34
N THR A 53 9.22 11.89 -3.33
CA THR A 53 8.87 11.63 -4.72
C THR A 53 8.77 10.13 -4.96
N VAL A 54 7.62 9.70 -5.47
CA VAL A 54 7.33 8.33 -5.88
C VAL A 54 6.69 8.33 -7.26
N PHE A 55 6.71 7.19 -7.93
CA PHE A 55 6.21 6.98 -9.28
C PHE A 55 5.08 5.96 -9.26
N HIS A 56 3.96 6.30 -9.89
CA HIS A 56 2.82 5.41 -10.05
C HIS A 56 2.59 5.13 -11.52
N VAL A 57 2.58 3.86 -11.92
CA VAL A 57 2.17 3.46 -13.26
C VAL A 57 0.68 3.27 -13.34
N THR A 58 0.10 3.79 -14.42
CA THR A 58 -1.32 3.71 -14.67
C THR A 58 -1.64 3.86 -16.17
N SER A 59 -2.91 3.87 -16.52
CA SER A 59 -3.42 4.16 -17.87
C SER A 59 -3.94 5.61 -17.99
N GLY A 60 -4.38 6.02 -19.19
CA GLY A 60 -5.07 7.31 -19.37
C GLY A 60 -6.35 7.46 -18.55
N ILE A 61 -7.07 6.37 -18.26
CA ILE A 61 -8.27 6.38 -17.40
C ILE A 61 -7.87 6.37 -15.92
N GLY A 62 -6.90 5.54 -15.57
CA GLY A 62 -6.39 5.49 -14.20
C GLY A 62 -5.79 6.82 -13.77
N PHE A 63 -5.21 7.60 -14.68
CA PHE A 63 -4.81 8.99 -14.43
C PHE A 63 -5.96 9.91 -14.00
N GLU A 64 -7.13 9.82 -14.63
CA GLU A 64 -8.31 10.58 -14.22
C GLU A 64 -8.83 10.17 -12.85
N LYS A 65 -8.78 8.86 -12.54
CA LYS A 65 -9.07 8.36 -11.20
C LYS A 65 -8.06 8.92 -10.20
N LEU A 66 -6.77 8.88 -10.52
CA LEU A 66 -5.68 9.38 -9.68
C LEU A 66 -5.82 10.88 -9.37
N LYS A 67 -6.18 11.69 -10.37
CA LYS A 67 -6.50 13.13 -10.17
C LYS A 67 -7.60 13.33 -9.13
N LYS A 68 -8.63 12.48 -9.13
CA LYS A 68 -9.75 12.52 -8.16
C LYS A 68 -9.37 12.01 -6.77
N LEU A 69 -8.27 11.26 -6.63
CA LEU A 69 -7.75 10.76 -5.35
C LEU A 69 -6.92 11.82 -4.59
N GLN A 70 -6.41 12.85 -5.26
CA GLN A 70 -5.76 13.98 -4.58
C GLN A 70 -6.72 14.59 -3.53
N ASN A 71 -6.18 14.94 -2.36
CA ASN A 71 -6.93 15.47 -1.21
C ASN A 71 -8.00 14.51 -0.62
N ARG A 72 -7.96 13.21 -0.94
CA ARG A 72 -8.82 12.19 -0.33
C ARG A 72 -8.04 11.35 0.68
N LYS A 73 -8.76 10.74 1.63
CA LYS A 73 -8.23 9.74 2.58
C LYS A 73 -8.14 8.36 1.91
N LYS A 74 -7.37 8.29 0.81
CA LYS A 74 -7.21 7.11 -0.04
C LYS A 74 -5.73 6.85 -0.22
N SER A 75 -5.35 5.58 -0.23
CA SER A 75 -3.96 5.16 -0.40
C SER A 75 -3.78 4.39 -1.69
N ILE A 76 -2.62 4.53 -2.32
CA ILE A 76 -2.23 3.82 -3.55
C ILE A 76 -0.90 3.09 -3.35
N SER A 77 -0.61 2.18 -4.26
CA SER A 77 0.74 1.65 -4.45
C SER A 77 1.53 2.62 -5.31
N ALA A 78 2.77 2.91 -4.94
CA ALA A 78 3.71 3.66 -5.74
C ALA A 78 5.10 3.07 -5.55
N PHE A 79 6.04 3.46 -6.40
CA PHE A 79 7.37 2.89 -6.44
C PHE A 79 8.40 3.99 -6.38
N PHE A 80 9.53 3.70 -5.78
CA PHE A 80 10.68 4.60 -5.79
C PHE A 80 11.47 4.42 -7.07
N ASN A 81 11.49 3.20 -7.62
CA ASN A 81 12.10 2.91 -8.90
C ASN A 81 11.27 1.93 -9.72
N MET A 82 11.50 1.90 -11.03
CA MET A 82 10.79 1.01 -11.93
C MET A 82 11.56 0.78 -13.22
N ASP A 83 11.51 -0.43 -13.75
CA ASP A 83 12.09 -0.75 -15.07
C ASP A 83 11.14 -0.38 -16.21
N ALA A 84 11.69 -0.37 -17.43
CA ALA A 84 10.94 -0.07 -18.65
C ALA A 84 9.78 -1.04 -18.87
N ASP A 85 9.96 -2.33 -18.54
CA ASP A 85 8.96 -3.37 -18.76
C ASP A 85 7.72 -3.15 -17.89
N THR A 86 7.91 -2.88 -16.60
CA THR A 86 6.84 -2.56 -15.65
C THR A 86 6.12 -1.26 -16.04
N MET A 87 6.84 -0.28 -16.58
CA MET A 87 6.21 0.95 -17.09
C MET A 87 5.33 0.67 -18.31
N GLU A 88 5.79 -0.15 -19.25
CA GLU A 88 5.08 -0.49 -20.49
C GLU A 88 3.84 -1.35 -20.23
N HIS A 89 4.01 -2.47 -19.54
CA HIS A 89 2.97 -3.47 -19.29
C HIS A 89 2.06 -3.07 -18.13
N GLY A 90 2.57 -2.24 -17.22
CA GLY A 90 1.94 -2.02 -15.93
C GLY A 90 2.04 -3.24 -15.03
N ILE A 91 1.41 -3.13 -13.86
CA ILE A 91 1.18 -4.27 -12.98
C ILE A 91 -0.32 -4.56 -13.00
N GLN A 92 -1.10 -3.84 -12.18
CA GLN A 92 -2.53 -4.09 -12.05
C GLN A 92 -3.40 -2.92 -12.51
N GLY A 93 -2.87 -1.69 -12.45
CA GLY A 93 -3.57 -0.45 -12.81
C GLY A 93 -3.43 -0.07 -14.30
N GLY A 94 -3.06 -1.03 -15.15
CA GLY A 94 -2.63 -0.78 -16.52
C GLY A 94 -1.21 -0.21 -16.60
N GLY A 95 -0.72 -0.04 -17.83
CA GLY A 95 0.62 0.49 -18.15
C GLY A 95 0.56 1.63 -19.18
N GLY A 96 1.73 2.14 -19.54
CA GLY A 96 1.91 3.17 -20.58
C GLY A 96 1.96 4.61 -20.08
N LEU A 97 1.59 4.88 -18.83
CA LEU A 97 1.71 6.21 -18.21
C LEU A 97 2.41 6.10 -16.86
N VAL A 98 3.40 6.96 -16.61
CA VAL A 98 4.00 7.10 -15.28
C VAL A 98 3.65 8.47 -14.72
N VAL A 99 3.14 8.51 -13.50
CA VAL A 99 2.83 9.74 -12.78
C VAL A 99 3.83 9.92 -11.65
N GLU A 100 4.55 11.04 -11.68
CA GLU A 100 5.47 11.46 -10.63
C GLU A 100 4.67 12.21 -9.54
N LEU A 101 4.77 11.74 -8.30
CA LEU A 101 3.95 12.17 -7.17
C LEU A 101 4.84 12.63 -6.01
N ASP A 102 4.42 13.68 -5.29
CA ASP A 102 4.85 13.93 -3.91
C ASP A 102 3.78 13.33 -2.99
N ALA A 103 4.17 12.39 -2.11
CA ALA A 103 3.23 11.64 -1.30
C ALA A 103 3.76 11.32 0.09
N ASN A 104 2.83 11.15 1.04
CA ASN A 104 3.14 10.60 2.37
C ASN A 104 3.43 9.10 2.24
N ILE A 105 4.54 8.63 2.82
CA ILE A 105 4.89 7.20 2.85
C ILE A 105 4.32 6.57 4.12
N ILE A 106 3.28 5.74 3.99
CA ILE A 106 2.64 5.03 5.12
C ILE A 106 3.48 3.81 5.51
N MET A 107 3.86 3.01 4.52
CA MET A 107 4.70 1.82 4.65
C MET A 107 5.61 1.71 3.44
N SER A 108 6.84 1.25 3.69
CA SER A 108 7.90 1.23 2.70
C SER A 108 8.62 -0.11 2.67
N SER A 109 8.69 -0.74 1.50
CA SER A 109 9.33 -2.04 1.31
C SER A 109 10.33 -2.05 0.16
N LYS A 110 11.33 -2.92 0.27
CA LYS A 110 12.31 -3.19 -0.78
C LYS A 110 11.79 -4.14 -1.86
N GLY A 111 10.60 -4.70 -1.67
CA GLY A 111 9.97 -5.68 -2.55
C GLY A 111 8.46 -5.55 -2.45
N ASP A 112 7.74 -6.29 -3.28
CA ASP A 112 6.29 -6.17 -3.40
C ASP A 112 5.61 -6.45 -2.05
N LEU A 113 4.78 -5.52 -1.56
CA LEU A 113 3.98 -5.73 -0.36
C LEU A 113 2.68 -6.48 -0.69
N MET A 114 2.40 -6.69 -1.98
CA MET A 114 1.14 -7.23 -2.48
C MET A 114 -0.03 -6.46 -1.88
N SER A 115 0.12 -5.14 -1.72
CA SER A 115 -0.88 -4.39 -0.97
C SER A 115 -2.19 -4.33 -1.77
N MET A 116 -3.34 -4.34 -1.10
CA MET A 116 -4.64 -4.48 -1.77
C MET A 116 -5.60 -3.38 -1.33
N PRO A 117 -6.24 -2.65 -2.26
CA PRO A 117 -7.20 -1.62 -1.89
C PRO A 117 -8.53 -2.25 -1.48
N ASP A 118 -9.19 -1.71 -0.46
CA ASP A 118 -10.59 -2.01 -0.21
C ASP A 118 -11.53 -1.08 -1.02
N LYS A 119 -12.84 -1.33 -0.95
CA LYS A 119 -13.87 -0.47 -1.59
C LYS A 119 -13.86 0.97 -1.07
N THR A 120 -13.29 1.21 0.11
CA THR A 120 -13.09 2.54 0.68
C THR A 120 -11.74 3.14 0.29
N GLY A 121 -10.93 2.47 -0.55
CA GLY A 121 -9.63 2.92 -1.05
C GLY A 121 -8.53 3.02 0.01
N ARG A 122 -8.70 2.32 1.13
CA ARG A 122 -7.61 2.03 2.08
C ARG A 122 -6.86 0.80 1.58
N ARG A 123 -5.55 0.75 1.72
CA ARG A 123 -4.74 -0.42 1.39
C ARG A 123 -4.48 -1.29 2.61
N TRP A 124 -4.45 -2.59 2.34
CA TRP A 124 -4.20 -3.66 3.31
C TRP A 124 -2.97 -4.44 2.89
N VAL A 125 -2.20 -4.92 3.86
CA VAL A 125 -1.04 -5.80 3.64
C VAL A 125 -1.16 -7.04 4.51
N GLU A 126 -0.57 -8.15 4.08
CA GLU A 126 -0.48 -9.33 4.93
C GLU A 126 0.48 -9.09 6.11
N LEU A 127 0.13 -9.65 7.27
CA LEU A 127 0.91 -9.51 8.51
C LEU A 127 2.38 -9.91 8.33
N MET A 128 2.69 -10.91 7.50
CA MET A 128 4.07 -11.35 7.25
C MET A 128 4.97 -10.25 6.68
N ASN A 129 4.42 -9.20 6.08
CA ASN A 129 5.17 -8.03 5.63
C ASN A 129 5.58 -7.10 6.79
N ILE A 130 4.95 -7.25 7.95
CA ILE A 130 5.13 -6.42 9.16
C ILE A 130 5.82 -7.23 10.27
N ASP A 131 5.31 -8.41 10.62
CA ASP A 131 5.80 -9.28 11.70
C ASP A 131 6.54 -10.52 11.19
N LYS A 132 7.70 -10.31 10.57
CA LYS A 132 8.51 -11.41 10.01
C LYS A 132 8.96 -12.44 11.05
N LYS A 133 9.13 -12.00 12.30
CA LYS A 133 9.59 -12.84 13.42
C LYS A 133 8.43 -13.52 14.17
N LYS A 134 7.18 -13.31 13.74
CA LYS A 134 5.98 -13.93 14.31
C LYS A 134 5.79 -13.62 15.80
N THR A 135 6.23 -12.44 16.22
CA THR A 135 6.24 -11.97 17.61
C THR A 135 4.85 -11.71 18.17
N MET A 136 3.86 -11.38 17.32
CA MET A 136 2.52 -11.02 17.78
C MET A 136 1.43 -12.05 17.43
N HIS A 137 1.80 -13.20 16.87
CA HIS A 137 0.85 -14.17 16.35
C HIS A 137 -0.16 -14.67 17.40
N LYS A 138 0.33 -15.05 18.58
CA LYS A 138 -0.53 -15.55 19.68
C LYS A 138 -1.49 -14.47 20.18
N GLU A 139 -1.02 -13.24 20.28
CA GLU A 139 -1.85 -12.11 20.75
C GLU A 139 -2.93 -11.76 19.72
N LEU A 140 -2.59 -11.79 18.43
CA LEU A 140 -3.57 -11.60 17.36
C LEU A 140 -4.60 -12.73 17.33
N GLU A 141 -4.19 -13.98 17.48
CA GLU A 141 -5.12 -15.11 17.54
C GLU A 141 -6.08 -14.98 18.72
N GLN A 142 -5.56 -14.66 19.92
CA GLN A 142 -6.40 -14.42 21.09
C GLN A 142 -7.36 -13.24 20.88
N MET A 143 -6.90 -12.14 20.29
CA MET A 143 -7.75 -10.99 19.95
C MET A 143 -8.91 -11.41 19.04
N LEU A 144 -8.69 -12.25 18.03
CA LEU A 144 -9.77 -12.72 17.15
C LEU A 144 -10.79 -13.58 17.91
N ILE A 145 -10.34 -14.45 18.82
CA ILE A 145 -11.20 -15.24 19.69
C ILE A 145 -12.03 -14.33 20.60
N ASP A 146 -11.41 -13.32 21.20
CA ASP A 146 -12.08 -12.37 22.09
C ASP A 146 -13.16 -11.56 21.36
N ILE A 147 -12.88 -11.13 20.12
CA ILE A 147 -13.87 -10.46 19.26
C ILE A 147 -15.01 -11.43 18.91
N ALA A 148 -14.70 -12.70 18.58
CA ALA A 148 -15.72 -13.71 18.32
C ALA A 148 -16.64 -13.91 19.52
N ILE A 149 -16.10 -14.06 20.72
CA ILE A 149 -16.86 -14.15 21.97
C ILE A 149 -17.71 -12.89 22.23
N LYS A 150 -17.17 -11.69 21.94
CA LYS A 150 -17.85 -10.41 22.17
C LYS A 150 -19.11 -10.27 21.31
N HIS A 151 -19.03 -10.65 20.03
CA HIS A 151 -20.14 -10.50 19.08
C HIS A 151 -21.01 -11.74 18.96
N ASP A 152 -20.50 -12.90 19.37
CA ASP A 152 -21.23 -14.16 19.50
C ASP A 152 -20.95 -14.83 20.86
N PRO A 153 -21.69 -14.49 21.92
CA PRO A 153 -21.47 -15.08 23.24
C PRO A 153 -21.57 -16.62 23.27
N LYS A 154 -22.24 -17.24 22.29
CA LYS A 154 -22.32 -18.71 22.16
C LYS A 154 -20.98 -19.34 21.82
N THR A 155 -20.05 -18.57 21.24
CA THR A 155 -18.67 -19.01 20.99
C THR A 155 -17.97 -19.46 22.28
N LYS A 156 -18.35 -18.92 23.45
CA LYS A 156 -17.81 -19.42 24.73
C LYS A 156 -18.17 -20.87 24.99
N GLU A 157 -19.40 -21.29 24.68
CA GLU A 157 -19.83 -22.67 24.85
C GLU A 157 -19.16 -23.58 23.82
N LEU A 158 -18.99 -23.10 22.59
CA LEU A 158 -18.26 -23.82 21.55
C LEU A 158 -16.81 -24.10 21.96
N ILE A 159 -16.10 -23.11 22.51
CA ILE A 159 -14.72 -23.28 22.99
C ILE A 159 -14.63 -24.27 24.16
N LYS A 160 -15.66 -24.39 25.02
CA LYS A 160 -15.67 -25.43 26.06
C LYS A 160 -15.79 -26.84 25.48
N ILE A 161 -16.54 -26.99 24.38
CA ILE A 161 -16.73 -28.27 23.69
C ILE A 161 -15.49 -28.63 22.87
N GLU A 162 -14.90 -27.63 22.20
CA GLU A 162 -13.71 -27.77 21.36
C GLU A 162 -12.64 -26.74 21.80
N PRO A 163 -11.86 -27.04 22.84
CA PRO A 163 -10.85 -26.11 23.37
C PRO A 163 -9.76 -25.72 22.37
N ASP A 164 -9.49 -26.59 21.39
CA ASP A 164 -8.47 -26.38 20.36
C ASP A 164 -9.00 -25.70 19.09
N ILE A 165 -10.24 -25.17 19.12
CA ILE A 165 -10.88 -24.57 17.95
C ILE A 165 -10.09 -23.39 17.36
N GLY A 166 -9.34 -22.65 18.18
CA GLY A 166 -8.49 -21.54 17.77
C GLY A 166 -9.18 -20.56 16.81
N LEU A 167 -8.62 -20.39 15.61
CA LEU A 167 -9.20 -19.59 14.53
C LEU A 167 -10.59 -20.05 14.03
N GLY A 168 -11.00 -21.28 14.31
CA GLY A 168 -12.35 -21.75 14.00
C GLY A 168 -13.42 -20.87 14.65
N ALA A 169 -13.18 -20.34 15.85
CA ALA A 169 -14.08 -19.40 16.51
C ALA A 169 -14.32 -18.13 15.66
N TRP A 170 -13.26 -17.61 15.03
CA TRP A 170 -13.32 -16.47 14.12
C TRP A 170 -14.13 -16.79 12.85
N TRP A 171 -14.00 -18.00 12.31
CA TRP A 171 -14.75 -18.43 11.12
C TRP A 171 -16.22 -18.72 11.42
N HIS A 172 -16.55 -19.23 12.60
CA HIS A 172 -17.94 -19.35 13.04
C HIS A 172 -18.61 -17.98 13.18
N LEU A 173 -17.90 -16.99 13.72
CA LEU A 173 -18.40 -15.61 13.79
C LEU A 173 -18.76 -15.09 12.39
N ARG A 174 -17.90 -15.32 11.39
CA ARG A 174 -18.16 -14.93 10.00
C ARG A 174 -19.47 -15.53 9.50
N GLU A 175 -19.66 -16.84 9.63
CA GLU A 175 -20.86 -17.50 9.10
C GLU A 175 -22.14 -17.06 9.81
N ASN A 176 -22.08 -16.84 11.12
CA ASN A 176 -23.24 -16.41 11.91
C ASN A 176 -23.68 -14.97 11.60
N PHE A 177 -22.76 -14.10 11.15
CA PHE A 177 -23.03 -12.67 10.98
C PHE A 177 -22.77 -12.11 9.58
N LYS A 178 -22.47 -12.95 8.57
CA LYS A 178 -22.18 -12.51 7.19
C LYS A 178 -23.26 -11.62 6.58
N ASP A 179 -24.53 -11.87 6.92
CA ASP A 179 -25.68 -11.11 6.40
C ASP A 179 -26.11 -9.95 7.33
N ASN A 180 -25.57 -9.89 8.55
CA ASN A 180 -25.90 -8.85 9.53
C ASN A 180 -24.95 -7.65 9.40
N LYS A 181 -25.29 -6.72 8.52
CA LYS A 181 -24.48 -5.52 8.22
C LYS A 181 -24.14 -4.68 9.46
N LYS A 182 -25.05 -4.58 10.43
CA LYS A 182 -24.86 -3.78 11.65
C LYS A 182 -23.80 -4.41 12.55
N VAL A 183 -23.92 -5.71 12.83
CA VAL A 183 -22.95 -6.44 13.65
C VAL A 183 -21.61 -6.53 12.92
N MET A 184 -21.62 -6.81 11.61
CA MET A 184 -20.40 -6.84 10.79
C MET A 184 -19.60 -5.53 10.86
N SER A 185 -20.28 -4.38 10.85
CA SER A 185 -19.60 -3.08 11.01
C SER A 185 -18.90 -2.92 12.36
N LEU A 186 -19.46 -3.49 13.44
CA LEU A 186 -18.84 -3.46 14.77
C LEU A 186 -17.66 -4.43 14.87
N ILE A 187 -17.78 -5.62 14.26
CA ILE A 187 -16.68 -6.60 14.16
C ILE A 187 -15.50 -5.96 13.42
N ILE A 188 -15.74 -5.28 12.29
CA ILE A 188 -14.68 -4.59 11.54
C ILE A 188 -14.02 -3.50 12.41
N ALA A 189 -14.80 -2.72 13.17
CA ALA A 189 -14.24 -1.68 14.03
C ALA A 189 -13.33 -2.29 15.12
N ASP A 190 -13.83 -3.29 15.85
CA ASP A 190 -13.07 -3.98 16.90
C ASP A 190 -11.83 -4.68 16.36
N TYR A 191 -11.91 -5.26 15.16
CA TYR A 191 -10.75 -5.83 14.46
C TYR A 191 -9.68 -4.77 14.20
N ILE A 192 -10.05 -3.64 13.60
CA ILE A 192 -9.09 -2.57 13.27
C ILE A 192 -8.47 -2.00 14.56
N ASP A 193 -9.28 -1.77 15.59
CA ASP A 193 -8.80 -1.22 16.86
C ASP A 193 -7.88 -2.19 17.60
N GLY A 194 -8.25 -3.48 17.67
CA GLY A 194 -7.43 -4.53 18.28
C GLY A 194 -6.09 -4.72 17.56
N VAL A 195 -6.11 -4.77 16.22
CA VAL A 195 -4.88 -4.83 15.41
C VAL A 195 -3.98 -3.63 15.70
N ASN A 196 -4.53 -2.41 15.70
CA ASN A 196 -3.76 -1.21 15.96
C ASN A 196 -3.17 -1.18 17.38
N ALA A 197 -3.90 -1.67 18.38
CA ALA A 197 -3.41 -1.78 19.74
C ALA A 197 -2.21 -2.75 19.84
N ILE A 198 -2.28 -3.91 19.20
CA ILE A 198 -1.20 -4.90 19.18
C ILE A 198 0.01 -4.38 18.40
N LEU A 199 -0.18 -3.77 17.22
CA LEU A 199 0.91 -3.14 16.47
C LEU A 199 1.61 -2.05 17.27
N LYS A 200 0.87 -1.25 18.05
CA LYS A 200 1.45 -0.23 18.94
C LYS A 200 2.29 -0.84 20.06
N LYS A 201 1.83 -1.94 20.66
CA LYS A 201 2.58 -2.68 21.68
C LYS A 201 3.92 -3.19 21.11
N HIS A 202 3.90 -3.72 19.90
CA HIS A 202 5.06 -4.29 19.19
C HIS A 202 5.81 -3.31 18.29
N LYS A 203 5.56 -2.00 18.40
CA LYS A 203 6.07 -1.00 17.45
C LYS A 203 7.59 -1.05 17.26
N LYS A 204 8.35 -1.39 18.31
CA LYS A 204 9.82 -1.52 18.23
C LYS A 204 10.26 -2.69 17.35
N ASP A 205 9.51 -3.80 17.38
CA ASP A 205 9.82 -5.01 16.62
C ASP A 205 9.55 -4.82 15.12
N ILE A 206 8.53 -4.02 14.79
CA ILE A 206 8.04 -3.86 13.42
C ILE A 206 8.50 -2.57 12.73
N GLN A 207 9.09 -1.61 13.46
CA GLN A 207 9.50 -0.31 12.89
C GLN A 207 10.42 -0.48 11.67
N GLY A 208 11.36 -1.43 11.74
CA GLY A 208 12.27 -1.72 10.63
C GLY A 208 11.59 -2.31 9.39
N ALA A 209 10.47 -3.03 9.57
CA ALA A 209 9.68 -3.57 8.46
C ALA A 209 8.77 -2.51 7.83
N VAL A 210 8.18 -1.62 8.65
CA VAL A 210 7.24 -0.60 8.18
C VAL A 210 7.93 0.60 7.56
N HIS A 211 8.99 1.11 8.19
CA HIS A 211 9.67 2.35 7.76
C HIS A 211 11.12 2.14 7.35
N GLY A 212 11.71 0.98 7.62
CA GLY A 212 13.14 0.79 7.48
C GLY A 212 13.64 0.96 6.05
N TYR A 213 12.89 0.54 5.02
CA TYR A 213 13.34 0.66 3.63
C TYR A 213 13.52 2.13 3.24
N TYR A 214 12.49 2.94 3.44
CA TYR A 214 12.60 4.37 3.27
C TYR A 214 13.69 4.94 4.15
N VAL A 215 13.74 4.69 5.46
CA VAL A 215 14.77 5.27 6.34
C VAL A 215 16.19 5.04 5.83
N ARG A 216 16.44 3.84 5.32
CA ARG A 216 17.74 3.45 4.77
C ARG A 216 18.03 4.08 3.42
N ARG A 217 17.06 4.17 2.51
CA ARG A 217 17.25 4.68 1.14
C ARG A 217 18.01 6.02 1.16
N GLY A 218 17.66 6.92 2.07
CA GLY A 218 18.45 8.11 2.40
C GLY A 218 17.77 9.03 3.41
N THR A 219 16.90 8.53 4.30
CA THR A 219 15.64 9.26 4.52
C THR A 219 15.23 9.44 5.99
N VAL A 220 15.39 10.69 6.45
CA VAL A 220 14.67 11.38 7.53
C VAL A 220 15.10 11.12 8.99
N ALA A 221 15.76 12.13 9.56
CA ALA A 221 15.84 12.35 11.00
C ALA A 221 14.46 12.81 11.54
N VAL A 222 13.44 11.92 11.57
CA VAL A 222 12.29 12.19 12.43
C VAL A 222 12.74 11.90 13.85
N LYS A 223 12.89 12.96 14.65
CA LYS A 223 13.11 12.83 16.09
C LYS A 223 11.84 12.20 16.70
N HIS A 224 11.85 10.88 16.90
CA HIS A 224 10.90 10.22 17.81
C HIS A 224 11.03 10.87 19.20
N PRO A 225 10.00 10.86 20.05
CA PRO A 225 10.12 11.17 21.48
C PRO A 225 11.17 10.33 22.25
N SER A 226 11.77 9.32 21.61
CA SER A 226 12.85 8.44 22.10
C SER A 226 14.18 8.69 21.37
N GLY A 227 14.19 9.61 20.40
CA GLY A 227 15.39 10.10 19.72
C GLY A 227 15.79 9.45 18.39
N ARG A 228 15.21 8.32 17.93
CA ARG A 228 15.61 7.70 16.65
C ARG A 228 14.47 6.96 15.92
N MET A 229 14.26 7.24 14.63
CA MET A 229 13.81 6.21 13.69
C MET A 229 15.03 5.38 13.32
N VAL A 230 15.07 4.13 13.74
CA VAL A 230 16.18 3.22 13.40
C VAL A 230 15.80 2.41 12.18
N GLY A 231 16.60 2.48 11.13
CA GLY A 231 16.57 1.46 10.08
C GLY A 231 17.03 0.15 10.71
N GLY A 232 16.16 -0.86 10.78
CA GLY A 232 16.58 -2.21 11.18
C GLY A 232 17.55 -2.85 10.18
N ASP A 233 18.08 -4.02 10.54
CA ASP A 233 19.20 -4.81 9.96
C ASP A 233 19.14 -5.19 8.46
N SER A 234 18.60 -4.36 7.57
CA SER A 234 18.59 -4.65 6.13
C SER A 234 19.66 -3.82 5.43
N GLU A 235 20.56 -4.48 4.70
CA GLU A 235 21.61 -3.79 3.94
C GLU A 235 21.01 -2.91 2.82
N LEU A 236 21.68 -1.77 2.56
CA LEU A 236 21.44 -0.88 1.43
C LEU A 236 22.19 -1.38 0.20
N SER A 237 21.79 -2.54 -0.29
CA SER A 237 22.19 -2.98 -1.61
C SER A 237 21.02 -3.73 -2.19
N GLU A 238 20.29 -3.06 -3.08
CA GLU A 238 19.88 -3.60 -4.38
C GLU A 238 18.70 -2.81 -4.92
N TRP A 239 18.90 -2.38 -6.17
CA TRP A 239 17.85 -1.99 -7.09
C TRP A 239 16.78 -3.09 -7.10
N ASN A 240 15.52 -2.75 -6.77
CA ASN A 240 14.40 -3.66 -6.93
C ASN A 240 13.26 -2.91 -7.61
N VAL A 241 12.82 -3.43 -8.75
CA VAL A 241 11.72 -2.88 -9.56
C VAL A 241 10.35 -3.02 -8.87
N TYR A 242 10.30 -3.82 -7.80
CA TYR A 242 9.13 -4.04 -6.97
C TYR A 242 9.23 -3.31 -5.63
N ASP A 243 9.94 -2.18 -5.53
CA ASP A 243 10.04 -1.42 -4.29
C ASP A 243 8.71 -0.73 -3.93
N GLU A 244 7.71 -1.51 -3.51
CA GLU A 244 6.38 -1.01 -3.24
C GLU A 244 6.35 -0.10 -2.00
N GLN A 245 5.74 1.07 -2.21
CA GLN A 245 5.44 2.08 -1.22
C GLN A 245 3.93 2.23 -1.13
N VAL A 246 3.36 2.03 0.06
CA VAL A 246 1.95 2.37 0.31
C VAL A 246 1.91 3.85 0.68
N VAL A 247 1.24 4.65 -0.15
CA VAL A 247 1.27 6.11 -0.03
C VAL A 247 -0.13 6.72 0.01
N ASP A 248 -0.28 7.87 0.69
CA ASP A 248 -1.49 8.71 0.65
C ASP A 248 -1.14 10.20 0.55
N LYS A 249 -2.16 11.07 0.64
CA LYS A 249 -2.02 12.54 0.53
C LYS A 249 -1.17 12.93 -0.70
N ILE A 250 -1.48 12.29 -1.82
CA ILE A 250 -0.73 12.42 -3.07
C ILE A 250 -0.92 13.80 -3.68
N LYS A 251 0.15 14.31 -4.29
CA LYS A 251 0.16 15.50 -5.15
C LYS A 251 0.84 15.14 -6.46
N ILE A 252 0.16 15.35 -7.59
CA ILE A 252 0.73 15.11 -8.91
C ILE A 252 1.74 16.23 -9.22
N ILE A 253 2.99 15.83 -9.44
CA ILE A 253 4.09 16.75 -9.81
C ILE A 253 4.18 16.85 -11.32
N LYS A 254 4.25 15.69 -12.00
CA LYS A 254 4.50 15.60 -13.44
C LYS A 254 3.94 14.30 -14.00
N VAL A 255 3.52 14.34 -15.26
CA VAL A 255 3.08 13.17 -16.02
C VAL A 255 4.12 12.85 -17.08
N HIS A 256 4.53 11.58 -17.14
CA HIS A 256 5.49 11.07 -18.09
C HIS A 256 4.81 10.12 -19.05
N THR A 257 4.92 10.39 -20.35
CA THR A 257 4.37 9.53 -21.40
C THR A 257 5.47 9.05 -22.33
N PHE A 258 5.24 7.93 -22.99
CA PHE A 258 6.15 7.38 -24.00
C PHE A 258 5.33 6.56 -24.99
N ASN A 259 5.92 6.31 -26.16
CA ASN A 259 5.32 5.38 -27.11
C ASN A 259 5.60 3.95 -26.60
N SER A 260 4.52 3.22 -26.29
CA SER A 260 4.59 1.80 -25.96
C SER A 260 4.31 0.99 -27.21
N ARG A 261 4.96 -0.17 -27.34
CA ARG A 261 4.65 -1.14 -28.40
C ARG A 261 3.23 -1.72 -28.29
N GLN A 262 2.56 -1.52 -27.16
CA GLN A 262 1.24 -2.07 -26.87
C GLN A 262 0.07 -1.15 -27.26
N PHE A 263 0.31 0.14 -27.44
CA PHE A 263 -0.75 1.12 -27.72
C PHE A 263 -0.55 1.72 -29.11
N GLU A 264 -1.66 2.12 -29.76
CA GLU A 264 -1.62 2.83 -31.03
C GLU A 264 -0.82 4.13 -30.90
N LEU A 265 -0.02 4.51 -31.91
CA LEU A 265 0.94 5.63 -31.83
C LEU A 265 0.35 6.96 -31.31
N ASP A 266 -0.93 7.21 -31.54
CA ASP A 266 -1.61 8.45 -31.16
C ASP A 266 -2.32 8.42 -29.80
N TRP A 267 -2.27 7.30 -29.06
CA TRP A 267 -3.03 7.15 -27.81
C TRP A 267 -2.70 8.23 -26.77
N VAL A 268 -1.45 8.70 -26.69
CA VAL A 268 -1.04 9.79 -25.79
C VAL A 268 -1.79 11.08 -26.13
N LYS A 269 -1.84 11.42 -27.41
CA LYS A 269 -2.50 12.63 -27.94
C LYS A 269 -4.00 12.61 -27.65
N ASP A 270 -4.63 11.44 -27.73
CA ASP A 270 -6.09 11.33 -27.59
C ASP A 270 -6.52 11.02 -26.14
N SER A 271 -5.69 10.30 -25.40
CA SER A 271 -6.01 9.78 -24.06
C SER A 271 -5.39 10.59 -22.93
N VAL A 272 -4.24 11.23 -23.13
CA VAL A 272 -3.50 11.85 -22.02
C VAL A 272 -3.49 13.35 -22.15
N ILE A 273 -3.06 13.88 -23.31
CA ILE A 273 -2.92 15.33 -23.52
C ILE A 273 -4.19 16.14 -23.18
N PRO A 274 -5.41 15.72 -23.60
CA PRO A 274 -6.64 16.48 -23.32
C PRO A 274 -6.99 16.52 -21.82
N ARG A 275 -6.37 15.64 -21.02
CA ARG A 275 -6.64 15.42 -19.60
C ARG A 275 -5.58 16.04 -18.68
N LEU A 276 -4.44 16.49 -19.21
CA LEU A 276 -3.35 17.07 -18.43
C LEU A 276 -3.75 18.38 -17.72
N GLY A 277 -4.50 19.24 -18.40
CA GLY A 277 -4.76 20.59 -17.93
C GLY A 277 -3.44 21.36 -17.75
N LYS A 278 -3.18 21.85 -16.53
CA LYS A 278 -1.94 22.59 -16.17
C LYS A 278 -0.82 21.71 -15.61
N ILE A 279 -1.01 20.39 -15.58
CA ILE A 279 -0.03 19.47 -14.99
C ILE A 279 1.21 19.41 -15.89
N PRO A 280 2.43 19.62 -15.35
CA PRO A 280 3.66 19.45 -16.12
C PRO A 280 3.74 18.09 -16.78
N HIS A 281 4.25 18.05 -18.01
CA HIS A 281 4.29 16.85 -18.83
C HIS A 281 5.63 16.70 -19.54
N THR A 282 6.09 15.47 -19.70
CA THR A 282 7.27 15.13 -20.50
C THR A 282 6.96 13.89 -21.32
N HIS A 283 7.21 13.96 -22.63
CA HIS A 283 7.15 12.83 -23.53
C HIS A 283 8.56 12.30 -23.81
N TRP A 284 8.76 11.00 -23.61
CA TRP A 284 10.05 10.33 -23.77
C TRP A 284 10.12 9.67 -25.14
N VAL A 285 10.82 10.33 -26.08
CA VAL A 285 10.89 9.91 -27.50
C VAL A 285 11.53 8.53 -27.65
N ASN A 286 12.52 8.20 -26.83
CA ASN A 286 13.23 6.91 -26.86
C ASN A 286 12.54 5.82 -26.01
N GLY A 287 11.29 6.03 -25.59
CA GLY A 287 10.48 5.02 -24.91
C GLY A 287 10.70 4.94 -23.40
N ALA A 288 10.21 3.85 -22.80
CA ALA A 288 10.20 3.66 -21.35
C ALA A 288 11.60 3.48 -20.73
N ARG A 289 12.60 3.10 -21.54
CA ARG A 289 14.00 2.94 -21.07
C ARG A 289 14.59 4.27 -20.59
N ASP A 290 14.41 5.34 -21.33
CA ASP A 290 14.92 6.66 -20.94
C ASP A 290 14.18 7.21 -19.73
N LEU A 291 12.88 6.97 -19.65
CA LEU A 291 12.09 7.27 -18.47
C LEU A 291 12.56 6.49 -17.23
N SER A 292 12.85 5.19 -17.36
CA SER A 292 13.41 4.38 -16.27
C SER A 292 14.75 4.92 -15.77
N ASN A 293 15.62 5.38 -16.68
CA ASN A 293 16.86 6.06 -16.32
C ASN A 293 16.61 7.37 -15.56
N TYR A 294 15.64 8.17 -16.00
CA TYR A 294 15.24 9.39 -15.29
C TYR A 294 14.70 9.10 -13.89
N VAL A 295 13.78 8.13 -13.76
CA VAL A 295 13.21 7.70 -12.47
C VAL A 295 14.33 7.27 -11.53
N THR A 296 15.25 6.43 -12.01
CA THR A 296 16.43 6.00 -11.25
C THR A 296 17.28 7.20 -10.80
N LYS A 297 17.51 8.17 -11.68
CA LYS A 297 18.27 9.38 -11.35
C LYS A 297 17.57 10.24 -10.29
N ILE A 298 16.25 10.41 -10.36
CA ILE A 298 15.48 11.14 -9.34
C ILE A 298 15.57 10.42 -8.00
N ALA A 299 15.33 9.11 -7.98
CA ALA A 299 15.45 8.28 -6.79
C ALA A 299 16.83 8.41 -6.13
N GLN A 300 17.91 8.37 -6.91
CA GLN A 300 19.28 8.56 -6.41
C GLN A 300 19.55 10.00 -5.95
N THR A 301 19.04 11.00 -6.66
CA THR A 301 19.27 12.42 -6.34
C THR A 301 18.59 12.79 -5.02
N GLU A 302 17.35 12.33 -4.78
CA GLU A 302 16.67 12.51 -3.50
C GLU A 302 17.49 11.95 -2.35
N VAL A 303 18.02 10.74 -2.51
CA VAL A 303 18.90 10.10 -1.52
C VAL A 303 20.15 10.94 -1.25
N GLN A 304 20.78 11.47 -2.28
CA GLN A 304 21.99 12.29 -2.15
C GLN A 304 21.73 13.65 -1.50
N ALA A 305 20.66 14.35 -1.90
CA ALA A 305 20.28 15.64 -1.34
C ALA A 305 20.06 15.55 0.18
N LEU A 306 19.45 14.45 0.63
CA LEU A 306 19.17 14.21 2.05
C LEU A 306 20.39 13.77 2.87
N ARG A 307 21.43 13.23 2.22
CA ARG A 307 22.73 12.99 2.88
C ARG A 307 23.50 14.30 3.08
N ARG A 308 23.38 15.25 2.14
CA ARG A 308 24.09 16.55 2.17
C ARG A 308 23.51 17.55 3.17
N SER A 309 22.23 17.48 3.51
CA SER A 309 21.62 18.34 4.55
C SER A 309 22.06 18.02 5.99
N LYS A 310 23.04 17.12 6.16
CA LYS A 310 23.66 16.73 7.44
C LYS A 310 25.09 17.28 7.62
N GLY A 311 25.58 18.09 6.68
CA GLY A 311 26.84 18.83 6.79
C GLY A 311 26.65 20.21 7.35
#